data_AF-A0A2D5RWY0-F1
#
_entry.id   AF-A0A2D5RWY0-F1
#
_cell.length_a   1.000
_cell.length_b   1.000
_cell.length_c   1.000
_cell.angle_alpha   90.00
_cell.angle_beta   90.00
_cell.angle_gamma   90.00
#
_symmetry.space_group_name_H-M   'P 1'
#
loop_
_entity.id
_entity.type
_entity.pdbx_description
1 polymer ?
#
loop_
_entity_poly.entity_id
_entity_poly.type
_entity_poly.pdbx_seq_one_letter_code
_entity_poly.pdbx_strand_id
1 'polypeptide(L)'
;MKSYEQDQKEFIRALKQILGSDYQAALVDAKAAKAAALDGISNPTPKQIGFATAEANRAMARAAKAHGVDSVPQYSKDQKEAAKNKHANRNKSHSKNRQAANRMQDVKASPGNFTSKKVPANQGYSLNEQLEKTYQNARKTA
;
A
#
# COMPACT_ATOMS: atom_id res chain seq x y z
N MET A 1 17.51 15.09 9.03
CA MET A 1 18.59 14.22 8.54
C MET A 1 17.98 12.82 8.40
N LYS A 2 17.95 12.22 7.21
CA LYS A 2 17.50 10.82 7.08
C LYS A 2 18.51 9.97 7.84
N SER A 3 18.09 9.35 8.95
CA SER A 3 18.99 8.54 9.76
C SER A 3 19.26 7.24 9.02
N TYR A 4 20.54 6.89 8.81
CA TYR A 4 20.96 5.59 8.29
C TYR A 4 20.27 4.42 9.02
N GLU A 5 19.97 4.62 10.30
CA GLU A 5 19.25 3.66 11.14
C GLU A 5 17.77 3.49 10.73
N GLN A 6 17.11 4.57 10.27
CA GLN A 6 15.76 4.47 9.71
C GLN A 6 15.77 3.70 8.39
N ASP A 7 16.75 3.97 7.52
CA ASP A 7 16.87 3.26 6.25
C ASP A 7 17.13 1.76 6.46
N GLN A 8 17.94 1.39 7.47
CA GLN A 8 18.11 -0.02 7.87
C GLN A 8 16.81 -0.66 8.35
N LYS A 9 16.05 0.03 9.22
CA LYS A 9 14.76 -0.49 9.73
C LYS A 9 13.77 -0.71 8.60
N GLU A 10 13.70 0.21 7.64
CA GLU A 10 12.83 0.09 6.47
C GLU A 10 13.25 -1.04 5.55
N PHE A 11 14.56 -1.23 5.34
CA PHE A 11 15.09 -2.34 4.55
C PHE A 11 14.75 -3.70 5.16
N ILE A 12 14.94 -3.86 6.47
CA ILE A 12 14.56 -5.09 7.19
C ILE A 12 13.05 -5.32 7.11
N ARG A 13 12.24 -4.26 7.24
CA ARG A 13 10.79 -4.36 7.09
C ARG A 13 10.40 -4.83 5.69
N ALA A 14 11.04 -4.31 4.64
CA ALA A 14 10.79 -4.75 3.27
C ALA A 14 11.15 -6.23 3.08
N LEU A 15 12.30 -6.69 3.59
CA LEU A 15 12.68 -8.10 3.55
C LEU A 15 11.65 -8.99 4.23
N LYS A 16 11.15 -8.60 5.41
CA LYS A 16 10.08 -9.33 6.12
C LYS A 16 8.78 -9.39 5.31
N GLN A 17 8.44 -8.32 4.60
CA GLN A 17 7.24 -8.28 3.77
C GLN A 17 7.36 -9.17 2.53
N ILE A 18 8.54 -9.20 1.90
CA ILE A 18 8.81 -10.01 0.70
C ILE A 18 8.83 -11.49 1.06
N LEU A 19 9.57 -11.84 2.13
CA LEU A 19 9.85 -13.23 2.49
C LEU A 19 8.77 -13.86 3.39
N GLY A 20 7.99 -13.05 4.12
CA GLY A 20 6.89 -13.55 4.96
C GLY A 20 7.36 -14.61 5.97
N SER A 21 6.80 -15.82 5.89
CA SER A 21 7.17 -16.99 6.70
C SER A 21 8.63 -17.40 6.52
N ASP A 22 9.18 -17.18 5.33
CA ASP A 22 10.47 -17.72 4.91
C ASP A 22 11.63 -16.81 5.34
N TYR A 23 11.30 -15.66 5.94
CA TYR A 23 12.28 -14.70 6.46
C TYR A 23 13.23 -15.34 7.48
N GLN A 24 12.74 -16.23 8.35
CA GLN A 24 13.59 -16.88 9.34
C GLN A 24 14.56 -17.88 8.71
N ALA A 25 14.12 -18.63 7.69
CA ALA A 25 14.98 -19.53 6.94
C ALA A 25 16.07 -18.74 6.19
N ALA A 26 15.70 -17.67 5.48
CA ALA A 26 16.65 -16.81 4.81
C ALA A 26 17.67 -16.16 5.77
N LEU A 27 17.25 -15.82 7.00
CA LEU A 27 18.17 -15.33 8.02
C LEU A 27 19.18 -16.38 8.49
N VAL A 28 18.77 -17.65 8.57
CA VAL A 28 19.68 -18.75 8.90
C VAL A 28 20.73 -18.88 7.79
N ASP A 29 20.32 -18.87 6.53
CA ASP A 29 21.24 -18.94 5.38
C ASP A 29 22.19 -17.75 5.33
N ALA A 30 21.70 -16.54 5.61
CA ALA A 30 22.53 -15.34 5.66
C ALA A 30 23.56 -15.38 6.80
N LYS A 31 23.19 -15.93 7.97
CA LYS A 31 24.13 -16.16 9.08
C LYS A 31 25.17 -17.22 8.72
N ALA A 32 24.76 -18.30 8.08
CA ALA A 32 25.66 -19.35 7.61
C ALA A 32 26.67 -18.80 6.59
N ALA A 33 26.21 -18.01 5.62
CA ALA A 33 27.08 -17.35 4.65
C ALA A 33 28.08 -16.39 5.32
N LYS A 34 27.64 -15.62 6.32
CA LYS A 34 28.54 -14.76 7.11
C LYS A 34 29.58 -15.56 7.87
N ALA A 35 29.17 -16.65 8.51
CA ALA A 35 30.06 -17.52 9.27
C ALA A 35 31.09 -18.19 8.35
N ALA A 36 30.67 -18.71 7.19
CA ALA A 36 31.56 -19.29 6.19
C ALA A 36 32.58 -18.26 5.66
N ALA A 37 32.17 -17.01 5.46
CA ALA A 37 33.07 -15.94 5.03
C ALA A 37 34.10 -15.51 6.11
N LEU A 38 33.86 -15.87 7.37
CA LEU A 38 34.76 -15.62 8.50
C LEU A 38 35.43 -16.91 9.00
N ASP A 39 35.22 -18.03 8.33
CA ASP A 39 35.74 -19.31 8.78
C ASP A 39 37.27 -19.31 8.82
N GLY A 40 37.84 -19.85 9.89
CA GLY A 40 39.27 -19.80 10.16
C GLY A 40 39.85 -18.42 10.52
N ILE A 41 39.03 -17.36 10.63
CA ILE A 41 39.49 -16.01 11.01
C ILE A 41 39.12 -15.73 12.47
N SER A 42 40.11 -15.78 13.35
CA SER A 42 39.94 -15.54 14.80
C SER A 42 39.76 -14.05 15.14
N ASN A 43 40.47 -13.14 14.46
CA ASN A 43 40.40 -11.69 14.66
C ASN A 43 40.11 -10.96 13.34
N PRO A 44 38.85 -10.89 12.91
CA PRO A 44 38.51 -10.33 11.61
C PRO A 44 38.69 -8.80 11.59
N THR A 45 39.39 -8.32 10.57
CA THR A 45 39.54 -6.90 10.30
C THR A 45 38.19 -6.27 9.89
N PRO A 46 38.03 -4.94 10.04
CA PRO A 46 36.82 -4.26 9.57
C PRO A 46 36.48 -4.53 8.09
N LYS A 47 37.51 -4.69 7.25
CA LYS A 47 37.34 -5.04 5.83
C LYS A 47 36.75 -6.46 5.66
N GLN A 48 37.25 -7.44 6.41
CA GLN A 48 36.72 -8.82 6.39
C GLN A 48 35.30 -8.89 6.96
N ILE A 49 35.01 -8.13 8.02
CA ILE A 49 33.64 -8.00 8.56
C ILE A 49 32.71 -7.40 7.49
N GLY A 50 33.19 -6.39 6.76
CA GLY A 50 32.46 -5.80 5.64
C GLY A 50 32.15 -6.81 4.54
N PHE A 51 33.12 -7.61 4.12
CA PHE A 51 32.91 -8.68 3.13
C PHE A 51 31.93 -9.75 3.62
N ALA A 52 32.09 -10.24 4.84
CA ALA A 52 31.19 -11.24 5.41
C ALA A 52 29.75 -10.71 5.53
N THR A 53 29.60 -9.43 5.86
CA THR A 53 28.29 -8.76 5.89
C THR A 53 27.71 -8.62 4.48
N ALA A 54 28.55 -8.33 3.48
CA ALA A 54 28.11 -8.29 2.09
C ALA A 54 27.64 -9.67 1.59
N GLU A 55 28.29 -10.76 1.97
CA GLU A 55 27.83 -12.12 1.64
C GLU A 55 26.50 -12.47 2.29
N ALA A 56 26.31 -12.12 3.57
CA ALA A 56 25.00 -12.25 4.23
C ALA A 56 23.90 -11.48 3.47
N ASN A 57 24.21 -10.25 3.03
CA ASN A 57 23.27 -9.45 2.25
C ASN A 57 22.97 -10.06 0.87
N ARG A 58 23.95 -10.71 0.21
CA ARG A 58 23.72 -11.44 -1.04
C ARG A 58 22.79 -12.64 -0.83
N ALA A 59 22.94 -13.39 0.26
CA ALA A 59 22.04 -14.48 0.58
C ALA A 59 20.59 -13.99 0.76
N MET A 60 20.39 -12.90 1.51
CA MET A 60 19.07 -12.28 1.66
C MET A 60 18.51 -11.75 0.34
N ALA A 61 19.36 -11.20 -0.54
CA ALA A 61 18.94 -10.73 -1.86
C ALA A 61 18.54 -11.89 -2.79
N ARG A 62 19.26 -13.02 -2.74
CA ARG A 62 18.88 -14.24 -3.47
C ARG A 62 17.54 -14.79 -3.00
N ALA A 63 17.30 -14.80 -1.69
CA ALA A 63 15.99 -15.17 -1.15
C ALA A 63 14.90 -14.22 -1.67
N ALA A 64 15.10 -12.90 -1.60
CA ALA A 64 14.12 -11.94 -2.13
C ALA A 64 13.85 -12.13 -3.64
N LYS A 65 14.89 -12.45 -4.42
CA LYS A 65 14.75 -12.76 -5.85
C LYS A 65 13.94 -14.02 -6.11
N ALA A 66 14.08 -15.06 -5.26
CA ALA A 66 13.26 -16.26 -5.35
C ALA A 66 11.76 -15.97 -5.12
N HIS A 67 11.44 -14.92 -4.36
CA HIS A 67 10.07 -14.40 -4.19
C HIS A 67 9.67 -13.38 -5.28
N GLY A 68 10.42 -13.28 -6.39
CA GLY A 68 10.10 -12.41 -7.52
C GLY A 68 10.49 -10.94 -7.33
N VAL A 69 11.31 -10.60 -6.34
CA VAL A 69 11.79 -9.23 -6.12
C VAL A 69 13.27 -9.11 -6.48
N ASP A 70 13.56 -8.52 -7.64
CA ASP A 70 14.92 -8.35 -8.14
C ASP A 70 15.76 -7.34 -7.33
N SER A 71 15.11 -6.35 -6.72
CA SER A 71 15.79 -5.31 -5.94
C SER A 71 14.94 -4.86 -4.75
N VAL A 72 15.35 -5.27 -3.55
CA VAL A 72 14.71 -4.87 -2.28
C VAL A 72 14.69 -3.34 -2.08
N PRO A 73 15.77 -2.58 -2.40
CA PRO A 73 15.71 -1.13 -2.35
C PRO A 73 14.68 -0.53 -3.32
N GLN A 74 14.57 -1.08 -4.53
CA GLN A 74 13.60 -0.59 -5.51
C GLN A 74 12.17 -0.91 -5.06
N TYR A 75 11.91 -2.15 -4.63
CA TYR A 75 10.64 -2.53 -4.02
C TYR A 75 10.23 -1.58 -2.88
N SER A 76 11.19 -1.21 -2.02
CA SER A 76 10.94 -0.29 -0.91
C SER A 76 10.57 1.13 -1.39
N LYS A 77 11.18 1.60 -2.49
CA LYS A 77 10.81 2.88 -3.11
C LYS A 77 9.42 2.81 -3.72
N ASP A 78 9.13 1.76 -4.48
CA ASP A 78 7.85 1.57 -5.16
C ASP A 78 6.68 1.51 -4.16
N GLN A 79 6.88 0.82 -3.02
CA GLN A 79 5.88 0.81 -1.93
C GLN A 79 5.64 2.19 -1.33
N LYS A 80 6.68 3.01 -1.16
CA LYS A 80 6.54 4.39 -0.67
C LYS A 80 5.82 5.28 -1.68
N GLU A 81 6.12 5.12 -2.97
CA GLU A 81 5.45 5.87 -4.04
C GLU A 81 3.99 5.46 -4.18
N ALA A 82 3.68 4.17 -4.13
CA ALA A 82 2.32 3.67 -4.08
C ALA A 82 1.54 4.21 -2.88
N ALA A 83 2.16 4.29 -1.70
CA ALA A 83 1.56 4.89 -0.51
C ALA A 83 1.27 6.39 -0.71
N LYS A 84 2.23 7.16 -1.24
CA LYS A 84 2.04 8.58 -1.56
C LYS A 84 0.87 8.79 -2.53
N ASN A 85 0.78 7.97 -3.58
CA ASN A 85 -0.29 8.04 -4.57
C ASN A 85 -1.66 7.70 -3.94
N LYS A 86 -1.73 6.74 -3.02
CA LYS A 86 -2.96 6.44 -2.25
C LYS A 86 -3.38 7.61 -1.36
N HIS A 87 -2.45 8.29 -0.70
CA HIS A 87 -2.74 9.47 0.13
C HIS A 87 -3.20 10.67 -0.72
N ALA A 88 -2.57 10.90 -1.88
CA ALA A 88 -2.99 11.93 -2.81
C ALA A 88 -4.42 11.69 -3.35
N ASN A 89 -4.77 10.43 -3.66
CA ASN A 89 -6.11 10.07 -4.12
C ASN A 89 -7.16 10.19 -3.00
N ARG A 90 -6.82 9.83 -1.75
CA ARG A 90 -7.68 10.06 -0.58
C ARG A 90 -7.96 11.56 -0.35
N ASN A 91 -6.97 12.42 -0.56
CA ASN A 91 -7.16 13.86 -0.39
C ASN A 91 -8.07 14.45 -1.48
N LYS A 92 -7.97 13.95 -2.71
CA LYS A 92 -8.90 14.29 -3.82
C LYS A 92 -10.32 13.79 -3.57
N SER A 93 -10.51 12.61 -2.98
CA SER A 93 -11.86 12.12 -2.64
C SER A 93 -12.48 12.95 -1.50
N HIS A 94 -11.67 13.35 -0.50
CA HIS A 94 -12.15 14.21 0.58
C HIS A 94 -12.48 15.63 0.11
N SER A 95 -11.71 16.22 -0.82
CA SER A 95 -12.03 17.54 -1.36
C SER A 95 -13.32 17.53 -2.19
N LYS A 96 -13.55 16.49 -3.00
CA LYS A 96 -14.82 16.29 -3.73
C LYS A 96 -16.01 16.14 -2.79
N ASN A 97 -15.86 15.38 -1.70
CA ASN A 97 -16.93 15.22 -0.71
C ASN A 97 -17.24 16.54 0.03
N ARG A 98 -16.21 17.35 0.33
CA ARG A 98 -16.38 18.66 0.95
C ARG A 98 -17.03 19.68 0.00
N GLN A 99 -16.67 19.66 -1.29
CA GLN A 99 -17.33 20.47 -2.32
C GLN A 99 -18.80 20.06 -2.54
N ALA A 100 -19.10 18.75 -2.52
CA ALA A 100 -20.47 18.26 -2.60
C ALA A 100 -21.30 18.67 -1.36
N ALA A 101 -20.73 18.56 -0.16
CA ALA A 101 -21.39 18.98 1.08
C ALA A 101 -21.68 20.50 1.10
N ASN A 102 -20.73 21.34 0.67
CA ASN A 102 -20.95 22.80 0.61
C ASN A 102 -21.97 23.18 -0.48
N ARG A 103 -21.99 22.50 -1.63
CA ARG A 103 -23.04 22.70 -2.65
C ARG A 103 -24.43 22.31 -2.15
N MET A 104 -24.55 21.33 -1.26
CA MET A 104 -25.84 20.97 -0.64
C MET A 104 -26.27 21.97 0.44
N GLN A 105 -25.33 22.69 1.07
CA GLN A 105 -25.63 23.76 2.04
C GLN A 105 -26.12 25.03 1.35
N ASP A 106 -25.57 25.40 0.18
CA ASP A 106 -26.07 26.51 -0.64
C ASP A 106 -27.52 26.30 -1.11
N VAL A 107 -27.95 25.03 -1.28
CA VAL A 107 -29.34 24.70 -1.67
C VAL A 107 -30.34 24.85 -0.50
N LYS A 108 -29.86 24.93 0.75
CA LYS A 108 -30.74 24.99 1.94
C LYS A 108 -30.84 26.37 2.60
N ALA A 109 -30.20 27.41 2.05
CA ALA A 109 -30.13 28.74 2.69
C ALA A 109 -30.54 29.93 1.80
N SER A 110 -31.46 29.75 0.84
CA SER A 110 -32.09 30.88 0.15
C SER A 110 -33.61 30.87 0.37
N PRO A 111 -34.16 31.58 1.37
CA PRO A 111 -35.59 31.63 1.64
C PRO A 111 -36.35 32.58 0.69
N GLY A 112 -35.84 32.86 -0.51
CA GLY A 112 -36.45 33.87 -1.38
C GLY A 112 -35.92 33.87 -2.81
N ASN A 113 -36.17 32.81 -3.58
CA ASN A 113 -36.29 32.95 -5.04
C ASN A 113 -37.01 31.75 -5.70
N PHE A 114 -38.32 31.62 -5.48
CA PHE A 114 -39.17 30.75 -6.29
C PHE A 114 -39.57 31.48 -7.58
N THR A 115 -38.64 31.61 -8.51
CA THR A 115 -38.93 32.04 -9.89
C THR A 115 -38.25 31.12 -10.91
N SER A 116 -38.64 29.85 -10.94
CA SER A 116 -38.58 29.11 -12.21
C SER A 116 -39.69 28.05 -12.30
N LYS A 117 -40.60 28.27 -13.25
CA LYS A 117 -41.53 27.25 -13.76
C LYS A 117 -40.75 26.30 -14.66
N LYS A 118 -40.04 25.32 -14.10
CA LYS A 118 -39.61 24.11 -14.81
C LYS A 118 -39.20 23.05 -13.78
N VAL A 119 -40.16 22.21 -13.40
CA VAL A 119 -39.87 20.92 -12.77
C VAL A 119 -39.21 20.06 -13.85
N PRO A 120 -37.99 19.52 -13.67
CA PRO A 120 -37.48 18.50 -14.57
C PRO A 120 -38.39 17.28 -14.42
N ALA A 121 -39.21 17.00 -15.44
CA ALA A 121 -40.26 15.99 -15.42
C ALA A 121 -39.77 14.53 -15.32
N ASN A 122 -38.53 14.28 -14.86
CA ASN A 122 -37.93 12.94 -14.93
C ASN A 122 -36.91 12.64 -13.83
N GLN A 123 -37.12 13.13 -12.61
CA GLN A 123 -36.44 12.59 -11.41
C GLN A 123 -37.41 11.93 -10.43
N GLY A 124 -38.44 11.27 -10.97
CA GLY A 124 -39.21 10.28 -10.24
C GLY A 124 -38.52 8.91 -10.28
N TYR A 125 -37.27 8.79 -9.84
CA TYR A 125 -36.77 7.47 -9.43
C TYR A 125 -37.44 7.16 -8.09
N SER A 126 -38.70 6.72 -8.14
CA SER A 126 -39.37 6.24 -6.94
C SER A 126 -38.59 5.02 -6.47
N LEU A 127 -38.13 5.06 -5.22
CA LEU A 127 -37.47 3.94 -4.56
C LEU A 127 -38.33 2.65 -4.67
N ASN A 128 -39.65 2.83 -4.79
CA ASN A 128 -40.63 1.76 -5.00
C ASN A 128 -40.44 1.02 -6.33
N GLU A 129 -40.07 1.68 -7.42
CA GLU A 129 -39.89 1.02 -8.73
C GLU A 129 -38.68 0.06 -8.76
N GLN A 130 -37.62 0.40 -8.02
CA GLN A 130 -36.45 -0.47 -7.87
C GLN A 130 -36.72 -1.64 -6.92
N LEU A 131 -37.54 -1.43 -5.89
CA LEU A 131 -37.97 -2.50 -4.99
C LEU A 131 -38.86 -3.52 -5.70
N GLU A 132 -39.81 -3.07 -6.54
CA GLU A 132 -40.70 -3.96 -7.29
C GLU A 132 -39.94 -4.85 -8.29
N LYS A 133 -38.93 -4.29 -8.98
CA LYS A 133 -38.05 -5.06 -9.90
C LYS A 133 -37.24 -6.12 -9.16
N THR A 134 -36.77 -5.81 -7.95
CA THR A 134 -35.98 -6.75 -7.14
C THR A 134 -36.86 -7.90 -6.64
N TYR A 135 -38.10 -7.62 -6.26
CA TYR A 135 -39.05 -8.62 -5.78
C TYR A 135 -39.48 -9.60 -6.88
N GLN A 136 -39.72 -9.11 -8.10
CA GLN A 136 -40.14 -9.96 -9.22
C GLN A 136 -39.00 -10.84 -9.77
N ASN A 137 -37.74 -10.40 -9.69
CA ASN A 137 -36.60 -11.21 -10.07
C ASN A 137 -36.36 -12.39 -9.10
N ALA A 138 -36.60 -12.19 -7.80
CA ALA A 138 -36.48 -13.26 -6.80
C ALA A 138 -37.53 -14.38 -6.98
N ARG A 139 -38.68 -14.07 -7.58
CA ARG A 139 -39.76 -15.04 -7.87
C ARG A 139 -39.57 -15.86 -9.15
N LYS A 140 -38.66 -15.47 -10.05
CA LYS A 140 -38.38 -16.20 -11.30
C LYS A 140 -37.26 -17.23 -11.17
N THR A 141 -36.55 -17.23 -10.05
CA THR A 141 -35.42 -18.14 -9.76
C THR A 141 -35.73 -19.12 -8.63
N ALA A 142 -37.01 -19.29 -8.27
CA ALA A 142 -37.50 -20.28 -7.31
C ALA A 142 -38.45 -21.25 -8.00
#